data_AF-A0A3N5MVH5-F1
#
_entry.id   AF-A0A3N5MVH5-F1
#
_cell.length_a   1.000
_cell.length_b   1.000
_cell.length_c   1.000
_cell.angle_alpha   90.00
_cell.angle_beta   90.00
_cell.angle_gamma   90.00
#
_symmetry.space_group_name_H-M   'P 1'
#
loop_
_entity.id
_entity.type
_entity.pdbx_description
1 polymer ?
#
loop_
_entity_poly.entity_id
_entity_poly.type
_entity_poly.pdbx_seq_one_letter_code
_entity_poly.pdbx_strand_id
1 'polypeptide(L)'
;MVDKKKEQELMDLEKKIGKVPKFFRELTEKEPEMYRLVMKMEGHVWDDGALTRKTKKLIAIAIAAALRDQHAVHAQMAGAANLGVTKAEVEEALRVTFLLSGMPAYVYGRAQMDEVMK
;
A
#
# COMPACT_ATOMS: atom_id res chain seq x y z
N MET A 1 -15.54 -28.00 -7.09
CA MET A 1 -14.32 -28.38 -6.36
C MET A 1 -13.34 -27.25 -6.56
N VAL A 2 -12.90 -26.57 -5.49
CA VAL A 2 -11.93 -25.48 -5.60
C VAL A 2 -10.60 -26.09 -6.08
N ASP A 3 -10.03 -25.50 -7.12
CA ASP A 3 -8.77 -25.94 -7.72
C ASP A 3 -7.65 -25.80 -6.69
N LYS A 4 -7.01 -26.92 -6.30
CA LYS A 4 -5.94 -26.97 -5.28
C LYS A 4 -4.80 -26.00 -5.58
N LYS A 5 -4.58 -25.66 -6.86
CA LYS A 5 -3.55 -24.70 -7.26
C LYS A 5 -3.93 -23.27 -6.88
N LYS A 6 -5.19 -22.88 -7.05
CA LYS A 6 -5.71 -21.54 -6.65
C LYS A 6 -5.69 -21.36 -5.14
N GLU A 7 -5.99 -22.41 -4.39
CA GLU A 7 -6.00 -22.34 -2.93
C GLU A 7 -4.57 -22.14 -2.37
N GLN A 8 -3.59 -22.80 -2.99
CA GLN A 8 -2.17 -22.58 -2.68
C GLN A 8 -1.72 -21.15 -3.04
N GLU A 9 -2.12 -20.62 -4.20
CA GLU A 9 -1.80 -19.25 -4.61
C GLU A 9 -2.38 -18.21 -3.64
N LEU A 10 -3.62 -18.41 -3.17
CA LEU A 10 -4.26 -17.53 -2.18
C LEU A 10 -3.57 -17.62 -0.82
N MET A 11 -3.18 -18.81 -0.36
CA MET A 11 -2.42 -18.99 0.88
C MET A 11 -1.05 -18.32 0.82
N ASP A 12 -0.37 -18.40 -0.32
CA ASP A 12 0.94 -17.76 -0.51
C ASP A 12 0.82 -16.24 -0.63
N LEU A 13 -0.29 -15.73 -1.18
CA LEU A 13 -0.62 -14.32 -1.14
C LEU A 13 -0.91 -13.86 0.30
N GLU A 14 -1.70 -14.62 1.06
CA GLU A 14 -2.02 -14.31 2.47
C GLU A 14 -0.77 -14.21 3.36
N LYS A 15 0.23 -15.06 3.12
CA LYS A 15 1.52 -14.98 3.80
C LYS A 15 2.32 -13.72 3.47
N LYS A 16 2.17 -13.18 2.26
CA LYS A 16 2.94 -12.02 1.76
C LYS A 16 2.32 -10.68 2.13
N ILE A 17 0.99 -10.58 2.09
CA ILE A 17 0.28 -9.30 2.24
C ILE A 17 -0.71 -9.26 3.41
N GLY A 18 -0.84 -10.36 4.17
CA GLY A 18 -1.88 -10.53 5.19
C GLY A 18 -3.19 -11.03 4.59
N LYS A 19 -4.25 -11.07 5.40
CA LYS A 19 -5.54 -11.66 5.01
C LYS A 19 -6.06 -11.06 3.70
N VAL A 20 -6.19 -11.89 2.68
CA VAL A 20 -6.67 -11.48 1.36
C VAL A 20 -8.14 -11.09 1.48
N PRO A 21 -8.55 -9.89 1.02
CA PRO A 21 -9.93 -9.46 1.07
C PRO A 21 -10.85 -10.47 0.40
N LYS A 22 -12.04 -10.71 0.96
CA LYS A 22 -13.04 -11.67 0.43
C LYS A 22 -13.31 -11.44 -1.07
N PHE A 23 -13.33 -10.18 -1.48
CA PHE A 23 -13.47 -9.75 -2.87
C PHE A 23 -12.44 -10.39 -3.81
N PHE A 24 -11.16 -10.51 -3.40
CA PHE A 24 -10.12 -11.11 -4.24
C PHE A 24 -10.38 -12.60 -4.47
N ARG A 25 -10.88 -13.34 -3.47
CA ARG A 25 -11.29 -14.75 -3.67
C ARG A 25 -12.44 -14.83 -4.66
N GLU A 26 -13.45 -13.99 -4.51
CA GLU A 26 -14.58 -13.93 -5.44
C GLU A 26 -14.13 -13.56 -6.86
N LEU A 27 -13.12 -12.69 -7.01
CA LEU A 27 -12.55 -12.30 -8.29
C LEU A 27 -11.92 -13.50 -9.02
N THR A 28 -11.27 -14.41 -8.30
CA THR A 28 -10.68 -15.62 -8.91
C THR A 28 -11.73 -16.54 -9.55
N GLU A 29 -12.97 -16.49 -9.07
CA GLU A 29 -14.06 -17.38 -9.54
C GLU A 29 -14.96 -16.68 -10.56
N LYS A 30 -15.32 -15.42 -10.29
CA LYS A 30 -16.29 -14.67 -11.10
C LYS A 30 -15.64 -13.98 -12.30
N GLU A 31 -14.40 -13.50 -12.18
CA GLU A 31 -13.70 -12.71 -13.20
C GLU A 31 -12.20 -13.11 -13.28
N PRO A 32 -11.89 -14.34 -13.74
CA PRO A 32 -10.54 -14.90 -13.68
C PRO A 32 -9.51 -14.14 -14.52
N GLU A 33 -9.92 -13.57 -15.67
CA GLU A 33 -9.03 -12.74 -16.48
C GLU A 33 -8.68 -11.44 -15.77
N MET A 34 -9.64 -10.81 -15.07
CA MET A 34 -9.36 -9.62 -14.28
C MET A 34 -8.37 -9.93 -13.15
N TYR A 35 -8.57 -11.04 -12.44
CA TYR A 35 -7.61 -11.49 -11.42
C TYR A 35 -6.21 -11.68 -12.01
N ARG A 36 -6.09 -12.37 -13.14
CA ARG A 36 -4.80 -12.60 -13.82
C ARG A 36 -4.11 -11.29 -14.19
N LEU A 37 -4.86 -10.32 -14.70
CA LEU A 37 -4.33 -9.00 -15.08
C LEU A 37 -3.86 -8.20 -13.85
N VAL A 38 -4.63 -8.20 -12.76
CA VAL A 38 -4.25 -7.54 -11.50
C VAL A 38 -2.96 -8.13 -10.95
N MET A 39 -2.88 -9.46 -10.84
CA MET A 39 -1.69 -10.13 -10.31
C MET A 39 -0.46 -9.91 -11.20
N LYS A 40 -0.65 -9.87 -12.53
CA LYS A 40 0.45 -9.55 -13.47
C LYS A 40 0.95 -8.13 -13.27
N MET A 41 0.04 -7.16 -13.11
CA MET A 41 0.40 -5.77 -12.82
C MET A 41 1.11 -5.65 -11.47
N GLU A 42 0.59 -6.31 -10.44
CA GLU A 42 1.20 -6.33 -9.11
C GLU A 42 2.65 -6.82 -9.16
N GLY A 43 2.89 -7.96 -9.82
CA GLY A 43 4.23 -8.51 -9.99
C GLY A 43 5.18 -7.51 -10.66
N HIS A 44 4.77 -6.98 -11.81
CA HIS A 44 5.58 -6.03 -12.58
C HIS A 44 5.92 -4.74 -11.80
N VAL A 45 4.97 -4.19 -11.04
CA VAL A 45 5.18 -2.99 -10.23
C VAL A 45 6.26 -3.21 -9.18
N TRP A 46 6.33 -4.39 -8.57
CA TRP A 46 7.29 -4.68 -7.51
C TRP A 46 8.66 -5.17 -7.98
N ASP A 47 8.83 -5.54 -9.25
CA ASP A 47 10.12 -5.95 -9.78
C ASP A 47 11.17 -4.83 -9.63
N ASP A 48 12.43 -5.20 -9.37
CA ASP A 48 13.51 -4.22 -9.28
C ASP A 48 13.74 -3.55 -10.64
N GLY A 49 14.07 -2.25 -10.61
CA GLY A 49 14.45 -1.48 -11.79
C GLY A 49 15.30 -0.29 -11.38
N ALA A 50 15.02 0.90 -11.91
CA ALA A 50 15.66 2.13 -11.44
C ALA A 50 15.42 2.40 -9.94
N LEU A 51 14.30 1.89 -9.41
CA LEU A 51 14.02 1.84 -7.98
C LEU A 51 13.98 0.39 -7.52
N THR A 52 14.62 0.13 -6.39
CA THR A 52 14.53 -1.19 -5.73
C THR A 52 13.12 -1.41 -5.16
N ARG A 53 12.71 -2.67 -4.99
CA ARG A 53 11.47 -3.07 -4.32
C ARG A 53 11.39 -2.48 -2.91
N LYS A 54 12.52 -2.37 -2.21
CA LYS A 54 12.64 -1.70 -0.91
C LYS A 54 12.24 -0.21 -1.00
N THR A 55 12.80 0.52 -1.97
CA THR A 55 12.46 1.93 -2.21
C THR A 55 10.98 2.10 -2.60
N LYS A 56 10.48 1.25 -3.51
CA LYS A 56 9.06 1.23 -3.89
C LYS A 56 8.14 0.98 -2.70
N LYS A 57 8.57 0.13 -1.75
CA LYS A 57 7.80 -0.16 -0.54
C LYS A 57 7.67 1.07 0.38
N LEU A 58 8.74 1.84 0.54
CA LEU A 58 8.69 3.11 1.30
C LEU A 58 7.73 4.12 0.65
N ILE A 59 7.74 4.23 -0.68
CA ILE A 59 6.78 5.06 -1.43
C ILE A 59 5.34 4.60 -1.18
N ALA A 60 5.09 3.29 -1.23
CA ALA A 60 3.76 2.73 -0.99
C ALA A 60 3.26 3.00 0.44
N ILE A 61 4.13 2.89 1.45
CA ILE A 61 3.81 3.24 2.84
C ILE A 61 3.43 4.72 2.95
N ALA A 62 4.21 5.62 2.33
CA ALA A 62 3.94 7.06 2.33
C ALA A 62 2.58 7.39 1.69
N ILE A 63 2.26 6.78 0.53
CA ILE A 63 0.97 6.97 -0.15
C ILE A 63 -0.19 6.46 0.73
N ALA A 64 -0.08 5.25 1.28
CA ALA A 64 -1.12 4.69 2.14
C ALA A 64 -1.36 5.56 3.38
N ALA A 65 -0.28 6.08 3.99
CA ALA A 65 -0.35 6.96 5.14
C ALA A 65 -0.98 8.32 4.80
N ALA A 66 -0.62 8.92 3.66
CA ALA A 66 -1.23 10.17 3.17
C ALA A 66 -2.76 10.04 2.99
N LEU A 67 -3.20 8.88 2.51
CA LEU A 67 -4.62 8.55 2.31
C LEU A 67 -5.34 8.15 3.60
N ARG A 68 -4.62 8.00 4.73
CA ARG A 68 -5.14 7.54 6.02
C ARG A 68 -5.81 6.15 5.93
N ASP A 69 -5.35 5.32 4.99
CA ASP A 69 -5.87 3.97 4.79
C ASP A 69 -5.16 3.01 5.76
N GLN A 70 -5.80 2.76 6.90
CA GLN A 70 -5.24 1.91 7.95
C GLN A 70 -4.93 0.48 7.46
N HIS A 71 -5.76 -0.07 6.57
CA HIS A 71 -5.56 -1.42 6.07
C HIS A 71 -4.34 -1.46 5.15
N ALA A 72 -4.25 -0.53 4.19
CA ALA A 72 -3.12 -0.45 3.28
C ALA A 72 -1.81 -0.13 4.03
N VAL A 73 -1.83 0.79 4.99
CA VAL A 73 -0.64 1.11 5.81
C VAL A 73 -0.13 -0.13 6.51
N HIS A 74 -1.02 -0.87 7.19
CA HIS A 74 -0.65 -2.10 7.87
C HIS A 74 -0.09 -3.16 6.90
N ALA A 75 -0.76 -3.40 5.77
CA ALA A 75 -0.33 -4.37 4.78
C ALA A 75 1.05 -4.03 4.18
N GLN A 76 1.30 -2.75 3.85
CA GLN A 76 2.61 -2.34 3.32
C GLN A 76 3.70 -2.42 4.38
N MET A 77 3.43 -2.06 5.64
CA MET A 77 4.39 -2.18 6.73
C MET A 77 4.74 -3.66 7.02
N ALA A 78 3.75 -4.55 7.03
CA ALA A 78 3.98 -5.99 7.25
C ALA A 78 4.90 -6.58 6.16
N GLY A 79 4.68 -6.23 4.89
CA GLY A 79 5.53 -6.66 3.78
C GLY A 79 6.92 -5.98 3.76
N ALA A 80 7.09 -4.83 4.40
CA ALA A 80 8.34 -4.07 4.40
C ALA A 80 9.44 -4.70 5.26
N ALA A 81 9.07 -5.30 6.40
CA ALA A 81 10.03 -5.98 7.27
C ALA A 81 10.78 -7.11 6.54
N ASN A 82 10.07 -7.87 5.69
CA ASN A 82 10.64 -8.94 4.87
C ASN A 82 11.64 -8.46 3.80
N LEU A 83 11.65 -7.15 3.51
CA LEU A 83 12.55 -6.53 2.54
C LEU A 83 13.73 -5.80 3.19
N GLY A 84 13.91 -5.96 4.51
CA GLY A 84 14.97 -5.27 5.26
C GLY A 84 14.74 -3.75 5.37
N VAL A 85 13.48 -3.30 5.27
CA VAL A 85 13.11 -1.92 5.60
C VAL A 85 13.21 -1.74 7.11
N THR A 86 13.90 -0.69 7.53
CA THR A 86 14.10 -0.35 8.94
C THR A 86 13.03 0.63 9.45
N LYS A 87 12.84 0.68 10.77
CA LYS A 87 11.97 1.69 11.40
C LYS A 87 12.42 3.12 11.09
N ALA A 88 13.74 3.36 11.01
CA ALA A 88 14.29 4.67 10.69
C ALA A 88 13.93 5.13 9.27
N GLU A 89 14.03 4.25 8.28
CA GLU A 89 13.62 4.55 6.90
C GLU A 89 12.11 4.85 6.79
N VAL A 90 11.28 4.10 7.52
CA VAL A 90 9.83 4.36 7.57
C VAL A 90 9.55 5.71 8.23
N GLU A 91 10.21 6.01 9.34
CA GLU A 91 10.08 7.28 10.05
C GLU A 91 10.44 8.47 9.14
N GLU A 92 11.54 8.39 8.38
CA GLU A 92 11.89 9.43 7.40
C GLU A 92 10.82 9.57 6.30
N ALA A 93 10.30 8.47 5.76
CA ALA A 93 9.23 8.50 4.77
C ALA A 93 7.93 9.12 5.34
N LEU A 94 7.60 8.85 6.61
CA LEU A 94 6.44 9.43 7.28
C LEU A 94 6.61 10.93 7.55
N ARG A 95 7.83 11.42 7.81
CA ARG A 95 8.10 12.87 7.93
C ARG A 95 7.86 13.59 6.61
N VAL A 96 8.30 13.02 5.49
CA VAL A 96 7.99 13.54 4.14
C VAL A 96 6.47 13.55 3.92
N THR A 97 5.79 12.47 4.31
CA THR A 97 4.33 12.36 4.21
C THR A 97 3.62 13.44 5.03
N PHE A 98 4.06 13.68 6.26
CA PHE A 98 3.53 14.73 7.14
C PHE A 98 3.72 16.12 6.52
N LEU A 99 4.90 16.42 5.99
CA LEU A 99 5.17 17.69 5.33
C LEU A 99 4.23 17.90 4.13
N LEU A 100 4.05 16.90 3.26
CA LEU A 100 3.30 17.11 2.01
C LEU A 100 1.80 16.83 2.11
N SER A 101 1.34 16.06 3.10
CA SER A 101 -0.09 15.73 3.28
C SER A 101 -0.72 16.38 4.51
N GLY A 102 0.10 16.75 5.51
CA GLY A 102 -0.35 17.44 6.72
C GLY A 102 -0.25 18.96 6.62
N MET A 103 0.87 19.49 6.10
CA MET A 103 1.06 20.94 5.96
C MET A 103 -0.03 21.63 5.11
N PRO A 104 -0.50 21.06 3.99
CA PRO A 104 -1.61 21.66 3.24
C PRO A 104 -2.84 21.89 4.12
N ALA A 105 -3.21 20.94 5.00
CA ALA A 105 -4.37 21.11 5.87
C ALA A 105 -4.21 22.33 6.81
N TYR A 106 -3.01 22.55 7.36
CA TYR A 106 -2.71 23.74 8.15
C TYR A 106 -2.81 25.02 7.30
N VAL A 107 -2.22 25.04 6.10
CA VAL A 107 -2.23 26.22 5.22
C VAL A 107 -3.65 26.59 4.82
N TYR A 108 -4.48 25.62 4.41
CA TYR A 108 -5.88 25.87 4.08
C TYR A 108 -6.67 26.42 5.29
N GLY A 109 -6.48 25.83 6.47
CA GLY A 109 -7.12 26.32 7.69
C GLY A 109 -6.69 27.74 8.07
N ARG A 110 -5.39 28.04 8.00
CA ARG A 110 -4.84 29.38 8.25
C ARG A 110 -5.37 30.42 7.29
N ALA A 111 -5.42 30.09 5.99
CA ALA A 111 -5.96 31.00 4.99
C ALA A 111 -7.42 31.38 5.27
N GLN A 112 -8.25 30.40 5.66
CA GLN A 112 -9.64 30.66 6.04
C GLN A 112 -9.77 31.43 7.37
N MET A 113 -8.91 31.16 8.34
CA MET A 113 -8.86 31.90 9.60
C MET A 113 -8.55 33.38 9.37
N ASP A 114 -7.51 33.67 8.58
CA ASP A 114 -7.09 35.04 8.27
C ASP A 114 -8.19 35.81 7.50
N GLU A 115 -9.06 35.12 6.77
CA GLU A 115 -10.21 35.70 6.05
C GLU A 115 -11.41 35.97 6.96
N VAL A 116 -11.77 35.01 7.82
CA VAL A 116 -13.02 35.02 8.60
C VAL A 116 -12.88 35.65 9.99
N MET A 117 -11.73 35.50 10.64
CA MET A 117 -11.50 35.89 12.04
C MET A 117 -10.59 37.12 12.14
N LYS A 118 -11.16 38.31 11.90
CA LYS A 118 -10.45 39.60 12.06
C LYS A 118 -10.38 40.07 13.50
#